data_AF-A0A1B9GQN0-F1
#
_entry.id   AF-A0A1B9GQN0-F1
#
_cell.length_a   1.000
_cell.length_b   1.000
_cell.length_c   1.000
_cell.angle_alpha   90.00
_cell.angle_beta   90.00
_cell.angle_gamma   90.00
#
_symmetry.space_group_name_H-M   'P 1'
#
loop_
_entity.id
_entity.type
_entity.pdbx_description
1 polymer ?
#
loop_
_entity_poly.entity_id
_entity_poly.type
_entity_poly.pdbx_seq_one_letter_code
_entity_poly.pdbx_strand_id
1 'polypeptide(L)'
;MALTADIDEPPHAAAASTESASGLGFGLEPELEDVRKAWITLITNEAYVAGLLTLHRTLVSLSSYPLIAMTTSSLSSASQDLITSASIPVIQVDHLTPSQGQHGGFDPSFSRFDDAWTKLQVFGLEQFETLILIDSDMIFLKEMDELFEYELPARDWVGAAPACVCNPLKLAHYPKDWIPANCAYRHQTPYTALSEPPIPSTAPDSPRTSHLLNSGLVILHPSKTTLQQIVHHLNTSPTIAKVQFADQDVMAEVFRARWKPLPWWCNALKTLRAVHQDVWRDEEVRLIHYILDKPWHRRPAHLAPHVSITDLPPTPITASNGPLGRHFGDESDKPIRRPLPAGLLDAVRSTDKSQESLTDYQDVHGWWWIVYEDLLDDYKAVGDERWKLIDRHVKR
;
A
#
# COMPACT_ATOMS: atom_id res chain seq x y z
N MET A 1 20.02 -80.08 0.28
CA MET A 1 19.36 -79.34 1.37
C MET A 1 20.26 -79.47 2.59
N ALA A 2 21.31 -78.64 2.62
CA ALA A 2 22.40 -78.75 3.59
C ALA A 2 22.76 -77.35 4.05
N LEU A 3 22.72 -77.17 5.37
CA LEU A 3 23.13 -75.99 6.12
C LEU A 3 24.66 -75.92 6.17
N THR A 4 25.22 -74.75 5.88
CA THR A 4 26.57 -74.37 6.31
C THR A 4 26.52 -72.95 6.87
N ALA A 5 27.06 -72.80 8.07
CA ALA A 5 27.27 -71.53 8.77
C ALA A 5 28.55 -70.83 8.26
N ASP A 6 28.60 -69.51 8.44
CA ASP A 6 29.76 -68.63 8.69
C ASP A 6 29.34 -67.18 8.33
N ILE A 7 29.77 -66.05 8.88
CA ILE A 7 30.60 -65.57 10.01
C ILE A 7 30.26 -64.04 10.08
N ASP A 8 30.40 -63.42 11.26
CA ASP A 8 30.24 -61.99 11.57
C ASP A 8 30.97 -60.98 10.64
N GLU A 9 30.29 -59.88 10.29
CA GLU A 9 30.88 -58.60 9.87
C GLU A 9 30.25 -57.42 10.66
N PRO A 10 31.02 -56.35 10.99
CA PRO A 10 30.61 -55.28 11.92
C PRO A 10 29.76 -54.17 11.27
N PRO A 11 29.11 -53.29 12.06
CA PRO A 11 28.01 -52.46 11.56
C PRO A 11 28.48 -51.28 10.70
N HIS A 12 27.81 -51.09 9.57
CA HIS A 12 27.90 -49.91 8.74
C HIS A 12 27.42 -48.66 9.49
N ALA A 13 28.32 -47.66 9.58
CA ALA A 13 28.01 -46.33 10.04
C ALA A 13 26.91 -45.69 9.17
N ALA A 14 25.81 -45.30 9.79
CA ALA A 14 24.76 -44.51 9.16
C ALA A 14 25.32 -43.11 8.84
N ALA A 15 25.42 -42.80 7.56
CA ALA A 15 25.68 -41.45 7.09
C ALA A 15 24.49 -40.57 7.47
N ALA A 16 24.74 -39.56 8.29
CA ALA A 16 23.80 -38.50 8.58
C ALA A 16 23.49 -37.74 7.29
N SER A 17 22.27 -37.89 6.80
CA SER A 17 21.71 -37.02 5.77
C SER A 17 21.47 -35.66 6.40
N THR A 18 22.25 -34.66 5.98
CA THR A 18 22.01 -33.25 6.26
C THR A 18 20.68 -32.84 5.66
N GLU A 19 19.67 -32.70 6.51
CA GLU A 19 18.43 -32.00 6.19
C GLU A 19 18.76 -30.58 5.72
N SER A 20 18.43 -30.28 4.48
CA SER A 20 18.43 -28.91 3.96
C SER A 20 17.38 -28.13 4.73
N ALA A 21 17.82 -27.16 5.53
CA ALA A 21 16.97 -26.15 6.11
C ALA A 21 16.13 -25.48 5.01
N SER A 22 14.84 -25.77 4.96
CA SER A 22 13.85 -25.00 4.22
C SER A 22 13.68 -23.66 4.94
N GLY A 23 14.64 -22.75 4.71
CA GLY A 23 14.49 -21.35 5.03
C GLY A 23 13.42 -20.75 4.12
N LEU A 24 12.51 -20.00 4.72
CA LEU A 24 11.57 -19.08 4.06
C LEU A 24 12.38 -18.09 3.20
N GLY A 25 12.76 -18.50 2.00
CA GLY A 25 13.46 -17.69 1.02
C GLY A 25 12.45 -17.20 0.00
N PHE A 26 11.97 -15.97 0.17
CA PHE A 26 11.33 -15.24 -0.92
C PHE A 26 12.38 -15.12 -2.03
N GLY A 27 12.25 -15.89 -3.11
CA GLY A 27 13.15 -15.79 -4.26
C GLY A 27 13.05 -14.38 -4.81
N LEU A 28 14.13 -13.61 -4.76
CA LEU A 28 14.16 -12.25 -5.30
C LEU A 28 14.31 -12.33 -6.81
N GLU A 29 13.48 -11.58 -7.53
CA GLU A 29 13.74 -11.30 -8.94
C GLU A 29 15.09 -10.57 -9.06
N PRO A 30 15.93 -10.86 -10.07
CA PRO A 30 17.25 -10.22 -10.24
C PRO A 30 17.20 -8.69 -10.23
N GLU A 31 16.06 -8.11 -10.60
CA GLU A 31 15.80 -6.67 -10.63
C GLU A 31 15.79 -6.02 -9.23
N LEU A 32 15.61 -6.82 -8.16
CA LEU A 32 15.52 -6.32 -6.79
C LEU A 32 16.79 -6.51 -5.95
N GLU A 33 17.85 -7.11 -6.51
CA GLU A 33 19.06 -7.46 -5.73
C GLU A 33 19.73 -6.25 -5.06
N ASP A 34 19.75 -5.09 -5.72
CA ASP A 34 20.35 -3.85 -5.20
C ASP A 34 19.32 -2.86 -4.60
N VAL A 35 18.03 -3.21 -4.60
CA VAL A 35 16.96 -2.34 -4.10
C VAL A 35 16.88 -2.44 -2.58
N ARG A 36 17.26 -1.37 -1.88
CA ARG A 36 17.20 -1.28 -0.40
C ARG A 36 16.00 -0.50 0.12
N LYS A 37 15.45 0.42 -0.68
CA LYS A 37 14.30 1.25 -0.32
C LYS A 37 13.27 1.21 -1.45
N ALA A 38 11.99 1.02 -1.12
CA ALA A 38 10.94 0.93 -2.13
C ALA A 38 9.57 1.34 -1.60
N TRP A 39 8.71 1.80 -2.51
CA TRP A 39 7.27 1.80 -2.32
C TRP A 39 6.78 0.37 -2.50
N ILE A 40 5.81 -0.05 -1.70
CA ILE A 40 5.27 -1.41 -1.80
C ILE A 40 3.77 -1.42 -1.57
N THR A 41 3.04 -2.25 -2.30
CA THR A 41 1.58 -2.41 -2.18
C THR A 41 1.21 -3.89 -2.21
N LEU A 42 -0.02 -4.24 -1.82
CA LEU A 42 -0.57 -5.59 -1.94
C LEU A 42 -1.64 -5.66 -3.04
N ILE A 43 -1.62 -6.74 -3.83
CA ILE A 43 -2.65 -7.10 -4.81
C ILE A 43 -3.01 -8.58 -4.65
N THR A 44 -4.18 -8.85 -4.08
CA THR A 44 -4.73 -10.21 -3.90
C THR A 44 -5.85 -10.54 -4.88
N ASN A 45 -6.40 -9.55 -5.58
CA ASN A 45 -7.51 -9.75 -6.50
C ASN A 45 -7.41 -8.86 -7.74
N GLU A 46 -7.99 -9.34 -8.84
CA GLU A 46 -7.88 -8.73 -10.18
C GLU A 46 -8.53 -7.34 -10.26
N ALA A 47 -9.56 -7.05 -9.46
CA ALA A 47 -10.26 -5.77 -9.50
C ALA A 47 -9.38 -4.59 -9.05
N TYR A 48 -8.33 -4.84 -8.27
CA TYR A 48 -7.37 -3.81 -7.83
C TYR A 48 -6.19 -3.64 -8.78
N VAL A 49 -6.07 -4.46 -9.83
CA VAL A 49 -5.00 -4.31 -10.84
C VAL A 49 -5.13 -2.95 -11.57
N ALA A 50 -6.36 -2.51 -11.84
CA ALA A 50 -6.61 -1.17 -12.39
C ALA A 50 -6.08 -0.07 -11.45
N GLY A 51 -6.32 -0.21 -10.14
CA GLY A 51 -5.79 0.68 -9.12
C GLY A 51 -4.26 0.71 -9.13
N LEU A 52 -3.61 -0.46 -9.08
CA LEU A 52 -2.16 -0.61 -9.11
C LEU A 52 -1.53 0.10 -10.31
N LEU A 53 -2.02 -0.17 -11.52
CA LEU A 53 -1.41 0.37 -12.73
C LEU A 53 -1.61 1.90 -12.82
N THR A 54 -2.75 2.39 -12.35
CA THR A 54 -3.04 3.84 -12.27
C THR A 54 -2.14 4.52 -11.24
N LEU A 55 -1.95 3.89 -10.06
CA LEU A 55 -1.00 4.32 -9.05
C LEU A 55 0.43 4.40 -9.62
N HIS A 56 0.89 3.30 -10.22
CA HIS A 56 2.22 3.18 -10.83
C HIS A 56 2.45 4.25 -11.89
N ARG A 57 1.46 4.51 -12.75
CA ARG A 57 1.53 5.54 -13.80
C ARG A 57 1.87 6.93 -13.28
N THR A 58 1.37 7.30 -12.10
CA THR A 58 1.73 8.58 -11.45
C THR A 58 3.03 8.52 -10.68
N LEU A 59 3.34 7.39 -10.03
CA LEU A 59 4.55 7.22 -9.24
C LEU A 59 5.81 7.37 -10.11
N VAL A 60 5.86 6.73 -11.28
CA VAL A 60 7.04 6.79 -12.17
C VAL A 60 7.37 8.20 -12.67
N SER A 61 6.41 9.11 -12.58
CA SER A 61 6.61 10.53 -12.89
C SER A 61 7.29 11.31 -11.75
N LEU A 62 7.21 10.80 -10.52
CA LEU A 62 7.45 11.57 -9.31
C LEU A 62 8.47 10.95 -8.35
N SER A 63 8.66 9.64 -8.35
CA SER A 63 9.56 8.94 -7.42
C SER A 63 10.82 8.43 -8.11
N SER A 64 11.94 8.43 -7.38
CA SER A 64 13.17 7.71 -7.72
C SER A 64 13.17 6.27 -7.21
N TYR A 65 12.29 5.94 -6.27
CA TYR A 65 12.16 4.61 -5.68
C TYR A 65 11.11 3.79 -6.44
N PRO A 66 11.35 2.49 -6.66
CA PRO A 66 10.42 1.63 -7.40
C PRO A 66 9.14 1.35 -6.60
N LEU A 67 8.09 0.96 -7.30
CA LEU A 67 6.92 0.30 -6.71
C LEU A 67 7.09 -1.21 -6.83
N ILE A 68 6.89 -1.92 -5.72
CA ILE A 68 6.86 -3.38 -5.69
C ILE A 68 5.43 -3.83 -5.39
N ALA A 69 4.95 -4.84 -6.11
CA ALA A 69 3.67 -5.47 -5.83
C ALA A 69 3.89 -6.76 -5.03
N MET A 70 3.43 -6.78 -3.78
CA MET A 70 3.18 -8.05 -3.08
C MET A 70 1.94 -8.70 -3.67
N THR A 71 2.02 -9.99 -3.97
CA THR A 71 0.89 -10.77 -4.49
C THR A 71 0.80 -12.10 -3.76
N THR A 72 -0.38 -12.71 -3.83
CA THR A 72 -0.63 -14.06 -3.31
C THR A 72 -0.74 -15.06 -4.46
N SER A 73 -0.62 -16.35 -4.14
CA SER A 73 -0.81 -17.44 -5.10
C SER A 73 -2.25 -17.52 -5.67
N SER A 74 -3.20 -16.79 -5.08
CA SER A 74 -4.58 -16.66 -5.55
C SER A 74 -4.74 -15.69 -6.73
N LEU A 75 -3.76 -14.83 -7.00
CA LEU A 75 -3.82 -13.90 -8.13
C LEU A 75 -3.60 -14.63 -9.47
N SER A 76 -4.47 -14.41 -10.45
CA SER A 76 -4.40 -15.10 -11.75
C SER A 76 -3.07 -14.85 -12.47
N SER A 77 -2.56 -15.86 -13.19
CA SER A 77 -1.32 -15.71 -13.97
C SER A 77 -1.41 -14.56 -14.97
N ALA A 78 -2.57 -14.37 -15.60
CA ALA A 78 -2.81 -13.26 -16.51
C ALA A 78 -2.70 -11.88 -15.82
N SER A 79 -3.10 -11.77 -14.54
CA SER A 79 -2.90 -10.55 -13.76
C SER A 79 -1.43 -10.36 -13.41
N GLN A 80 -0.73 -11.42 -13.00
CA GLN A 80 0.71 -11.36 -12.71
C GLN A 80 1.51 -10.95 -13.96
N ASP A 81 1.28 -11.59 -15.10
CA ASP A 81 1.90 -11.28 -16.39
C ASP A 81 1.68 -9.81 -16.78
N LEU A 82 0.48 -9.29 -16.52
CA LEU A 82 0.16 -7.89 -16.76
C LEU A 82 0.95 -6.95 -15.83
N ILE A 83 1.02 -7.25 -14.53
CA ILE A 83 1.80 -6.46 -13.55
C ILE A 83 3.27 -6.43 -13.94
N THR A 84 3.88 -7.58 -14.21
CA THR A 84 5.29 -7.68 -14.63
C THR A 84 5.52 -6.97 -15.96
N SER A 85 4.58 -7.04 -16.91
CA SER A 85 4.70 -6.33 -18.18
C SER A 85 4.63 -4.80 -18.07
N ALA A 86 4.05 -4.30 -16.99
CA ALA A 86 4.07 -2.88 -16.64
C ALA A 86 5.37 -2.47 -15.93
N SER A 87 6.37 -3.36 -15.87
CA SER A 87 7.65 -3.18 -15.17
C SER A 87 7.48 -2.92 -13.67
N ILE A 88 6.50 -3.58 -13.05
CA ILE A 88 6.32 -3.59 -11.61
C ILE A 88 6.86 -4.93 -11.08
N PRO A 89 7.97 -4.94 -10.31
CA PRO A 89 8.48 -6.15 -9.69
C PRO A 89 7.46 -6.79 -8.75
N VAL A 90 7.43 -8.12 -8.72
CA VAL A 90 6.45 -8.89 -7.94
C VAL A 90 7.15 -9.68 -6.84
N ILE A 91 6.62 -9.60 -5.62
CA ILE A 91 7.02 -10.48 -4.50
C ILE A 91 5.81 -11.32 -4.10
N GLN A 92 5.92 -12.63 -4.29
CA GLN A 92 4.91 -13.55 -3.78
C GLN A 92 5.01 -13.65 -2.25
N VAL A 93 3.88 -13.48 -1.55
CA VAL A 93 3.75 -13.63 -0.11
C VAL A 93 2.62 -14.61 0.23
N ASP A 94 2.75 -15.30 1.35
CA ASP A 94 1.70 -16.19 1.84
C ASP A 94 0.50 -15.39 2.37
N HIS A 95 -0.71 -15.91 2.17
CA HIS A 95 -1.90 -15.36 2.83
C HIS A 95 -1.72 -15.37 4.35
N LEU A 96 -2.02 -14.25 5.00
CA LEU A 96 -1.95 -14.12 6.45
C LEU A 96 -3.34 -14.11 7.07
N THR A 97 -3.65 -15.13 7.86
CA THR A 97 -4.90 -15.24 8.63
C THR A 97 -4.59 -15.72 10.06
N PRO A 98 -5.44 -15.39 11.05
CA PRO A 98 -5.39 -16.03 12.37
C PRO A 98 -5.48 -17.55 12.24
N SER A 99 -4.79 -18.26 13.11
CA SER A 99 -4.77 -19.72 13.14
C SER A 99 -6.15 -20.27 13.50
N GLN A 100 -6.55 -21.36 12.86
CA GLN A 100 -7.85 -21.98 13.11
C GLN A 100 -8.04 -22.33 14.59
N GLY A 101 -9.22 -22.03 15.13
CA GLY A 101 -9.61 -22.37 16.49
C GLY A 101 -9.08 -21.45 17.60
N GLN A 102 -8.26 -20.44 17.29
CA GLN A 102 -7.72 -19.51 18.30
C GLN A 102 -8.76 -18.48 18.78
N HIS A 103 -9.77 -18.16 17.97
CA HIS A 103 -10.82 -17.22 18.31
C HIS A 103 -12.17 -17.94 18.41
N GLY A 104 -12.60 -18.26 19.62
CA GLY A 104 -13.95 -18.81 19.85
C GLY A 104 -15.01 -17.82 19.36
N GLY A 105 -15.86 -18.23 18.42
CA GLY A 105 -16.85 -17.35 17.78
C GLY A 105 -16.34 -16.61 16.53
N PHE A 106 -15.27 -17.11 15.89
CA PHE A 106 -14.79 -16.63 14.59
C PHE A 106 -15.93 -16.67 13.56
N ASP A 107 -16.45 -15.50 13.21
CA ASP A 107 -17.54 -15.34 12.25
C ASP A 107 -16.98 -15.51 10.81
N PRO A 108 -17.56 -16.37 9.96
CA PRO A 108 -17.20 -16.46 8.54
C PRO A 108 -17.16 -15.12 7.78
N SER A 109 -17.82 -14.08 8.29
CA SER A 109 -17.72 -12.70 7.77
C SER A 109 -16.31 -12.08 7.87
N PHE A 110 -15.40 -12.67 8.65
CA PHE A 110 -13.98 -12.27 8.73
C PHE A 110 -13.15 -12.67 7.51
N SER A 111 -13.60 -13.61 6.67
CA SER A 111 -12.88 -13.98 5.43
C SER A 111 -12.64 -12.81 4.48
N ARG A 112 -13.44 -11.74 4.57
CA ARG A 112 -13.21 -10.50 3.80
C ARG A 112 -11.94 -9.73 4.23
N PHE A 113 -11.38 -10.04 5.39
CA PHE A 113 -10.21 -9.38 5.97
C PHE A 113 -8.92 -10.19 5.79
N ASP A 114 -9.01 -11.43 5.34
CA ASP A 114 -7.84 -12.30 5.09
C ASP A 114 -6.86 -11.63 4.11
N ASP A 115 -7.40 -10.97 3.09
CA ASP A 115 -6.61 -10.16 2.15
C ASP A 115 -5.99 -8.93 2.80
N ALA A 116 -6.70 -8.28 3.73
CA ALA A 116 -6.21 -7.08 4.39
C ALA A 116 -5.06 -7.38 5.35
N TRP A 117 -5.13 -8.47 6.13
CA TRP A 117 -4.04 -8.88 7.01
C TRP A 117 -2.81 -9.36 6.25
N THR A 118 -2.97 -9.89 5.04
CA THR A 118 -1.85 -10.28 4.18
C THR A 118 -0.89 -9.12 3.91
N LYS A 119 -1.34 -7.86 3.98
CA LYS A 119 -0.47 -6.67 3.88
C LYS A 119 0.66 -6.66 4.91
N LEU A 120 0.41 -7.25 6.08
CA LEU A 120 1.36 -7.28 7.20
C LEU A 120 2.58 -8.15 6.91
N GLN A 121 2.55 -8.99 5.86
CA GLN A 121 3.72 -9.73 5.40
C GLN A 121 4.89 -8.81 5.00
N VAL A 122 4.62 -7.53 4.69
CA VAL A 122 5.64 -6.52 4.41
C VAL A 122 6.72 -6.43 5.51
N PHE A 123 6.34 -6.66 6.77
CA PHE A 123 7.29 -6.62 7.89
C PHE A 123 8.30 -7.77 7.84
N GLY A 124 8.05 -8.84 7.09
CA GLY A 124 8.98 -9.98 6.94
C GLY A 124 10.07 -9.79 5.88
N LEU A 125 10.00 -8.73 5.06
CA LEU A 125 10.85 -8.52 3.90
C LEU A 125 12.22 -7.91 4.25
N GLU A 126 13.01 -8.62 5.08
CA GLU A 126 14.29 -8.15 5.63
C GLU A 126 15.41 -7.87 4.61
N GLN A 127 15.20 -8.20 3.34
CA GLN A 127 16.09 -7.78 2.26
C GLN A 127 16.09 -6.24 2.05
N PHE A 128 15.00 -5.57 2.44
CA PHE A 128 14.88 -4.11 2.35
C PHE A 128 15.25 -3.44 3.66
N GLU A 129 15.80 -2.24 3.56
CA GLU A 129 16.13 -1.39 4.71
C GLU A 129 14.93 -0.56 5.18
N THR A 130 14.21 0.05 4.23
CA THR A 130 13.03 0.88 4.47
C THR A 130 12.00 0.60 3.40
N LEU A 131 10.78 0.30 3.81
CA LEU A 131 9.63 0.17 2.91
C LEU A 131 8.60 1.23 3.28
N ILE A 132 7.97 1.81 2.26
CA ILE A 132 6.76 2.60 2.45
C ILE A 132 5.61 1.81 1.84
N LEU A 133 4.85 1.13 2.70
CA LEU A 133 3.62 0.42 2.33
C LEU A 133 2.58 1.48 1.93
N ILE A 134 1.95 1.29 0.78
CA ILE A 134 0.81 2.07 0.30
C ILE A 134 -0.30 1.15 -0.21
N ASP A 135 -1.56 1.57 -0.12
CA ASP A 135 -2.67 0.86 -0.77
C ASP A 135 -2.68 1.13 -2.28
N SER A 136 -3.26 0.20 -3.05
CA SER A 136 -3.32 0.28 -4.52
C SER A 136 -4.45 1.15 -5.07
N ASP A 137 -5.31 1.67 -4.21
CA ASP A 137 -6.39 2.59 -4.54
C ASP A 137 -5.98 4.05 -4.28
N MET A 138 -4.81 4.42 -4.82
CA MET A 138 -4.21 5.73 -4.65
C MET A 138 -3.65 6.26 -5.97
N ILE A 139 -3.39 7.58 -6.05
CA ILE A 139 -2.52 8.17 -7.08
C ILE A 139 -1.64 9.26 -6.47
N PHE A 140 -0.44 9.44 -7.03
CA PHE A 140 0.46 10.53 -6.67
C PHE A 140 0.14 11.80 -7.46
N LEU A 141 0.13 12.94 -6.78
CA LEU A 141 -0.03 14.28 -7.37
C LEU A 141 1.21 15.14 -7.20
N LYS A 142 2.07 14.82 -6.22
CA LYS A 142 3.36 15.46 -5.97
C LYS A 142 4.38 14.44 -5.48
N GLU A 143 5.65 14.77 -5.68
CA GLU A 143 6.78 14.01 -5.15
C GLU A 143 6.79 14.04 -3.60
N MET A 144 7.24 12.94 -3.00
CA MET A 144 7.32 12.77 -1.55
C MET A 144 8.44 11.81 -1.13
N ASP A 145 9.51 11.72 -1.92
CA ASP A 145 10.61 10.78 -1.67
C ASP A 145 11.35 11.13 -0.37
N GLU A 146 11.20 12.35 0.15
CA GLU A 146 11.73 12.72 1.47
C GLU A 146 11.20 11.83 2.61
N LEU A 147 10.11 11.08 2.40
CA LEU A 147 9.61 10.10 3.37
C LEU A 147 10.58 8.92 3.58
N PHE A 148 11.47 8.61 2.62
CA PHE A 148 12.50 7.57 2.80
C PHE A 148 13.67 8.01 3.69
N GLU A 149 13.75 9.31 3.99
CA GLU A 149 14.69 9.91 4.94
C GLU A 149 13.97 10.30 6.25
N TYR A 150 12.70 9.91 6.41
CA TYR A 150 11.93 10.22 7.60
C TYR A 150 12.41 9.40 8.80
N GLU A 151 13.08 10.06 9.73
CA GLU A 151 13.63 9.41 10.92
C GLU A 151 12.53 8.97 11.90
N LEU A 152 12.45 7.66 12.11
CA LEU A 152 11.67 7.04 13.17
C LEU A 152 12.54 6.90 14.44
N PRO A 153 11.96 7.03 15.65
CA PRO A 153 12.72 6.97 16.90
C PRO A 153 13.48 5.65 17.13
N ALA A 154 13.00 4.54 16.60
CA ALA A 154 13.69 3.26 16.59
C ALA A 154 13.22 2.39 15.40
N ARG A 155 13.97 1.32 15.10
CA ARG A 155 13.69 0.45 13.94
C ARG A 155 12.35 -0.27 14.02
N ASP A 156 11.85 -0.52 15.22
CA ASP A 156 10.59 -1.22 15.46
C ASP A 156 9.39 -0.25 15.51
N TRP A 157 9.60 1.03 15.19
CA TRP A 157 8.53 2.01 15.04
C TRP A 157 7.98 2.04 13.61
N VAL A 158 6.81 2.65 13.44
CA VAL A 158 6.22 2.94 12.14
C VAL A 158 5.86 4.42 11.98
N GLY A 159 5.91 4.95 10.76
CA GLY A 159 5.36 6.26 10.42
C GLY A 159 4.06 6.10 9.66
N ALA A 160 2.98 6.80 10.05
CA ALA A 160 1.70 6.69 9.37
C ALA A 160 0.85 7.95 9.55
N ALA A 161 -0.10 8.21 8.65
CA ALA A 161 -1.08 9.27 8.89
C ALA A 161 -2.09 8.84 9.97
N PRO A 162 -2.64 9.77 10.76
CA PRO A 162 -3.67 9.44 11.74
C PRO A 162 -4.95 8.87 11.11
N ALA A 163 -5.68 8.02 11.83
CA ALA A 163 -7.05 7.69 11.45
C ALA A 163 -7.96 8.91 11.65
N CYS A 164 -8.86 9.18 10.68
CA CYS A 164 -9.92 10.16 10.87
C CYS A 164 -11.02 9.55 11.74
N VAL A 165 -11.18 10.08 12.95
CA VAL A 165 -12.19 9.60 13.92
C VAL A 165 -13.38 10.56 14.04
N CYS A 166 -13.70 11.33 13.00
CA CYS A 166 -14.78 12.32 13.09
C CYS A 166 -16.20 11.73 13.01
N ASN A 167 -16.36 10.55 12.40
CA ASN A 167 -17.65 9.89 12.12
C ASN A 167 -18.76 10.87 11.64
N PRO A 168 -18.54 11.61 10.54
CA PRO A 168 -19.45 12.68 10.11
C PRO A 168 -20.86 12.17 9.76
N LEU A 169 -20.96 10.92 9.30
CA LEU A 169 -22.22 10.24 8.97
C LEU A 169 -22.94 9.65 10.19
N LYS A 170 -22.37 9.77 11.41
CA LYS A 170 -22.91 9.24 12.66
C LYS A 170 -23.29 7.76 12.59
N LEU A 171 -22.43 6.96 11.96
CA LEU A 171 -22.64 5.53 11.80
C LEU A 171 -22.68 4.88 13.19
N ALA A 172 -23.78 4.21 13.51
CA ALA A 172 -24.04 3.68 14.85
C ALA A 172 -23.06 2.57 15.29
N HIS A 173 -22.43 1.89 14.33
CA HIS A 173 -21.46 0.83 14.61
C HIS A 173 -20.05 1.37 14.86
N TYR A 174 -19.77 2.66 14.59
CA TYR A 174 -18.48 3.27 14.92
C TYR A 174 -18.39 3.57 16.42
N PRO A 175 -17.18 3.58 17.01
CA PRO A 175 -17.00 3.90 18.42
C PRO A 175 -17.56 5.27 18.80
N LYS A 176 -18.13 5.40 20.01
CA LYS A 176 -18.77 6.65 20.48
C LYS A 176 -17.79 7.81 20.69
N ASP A 177 -16.51 7.50 20.91
CA ASP A 177 -15.42 8.46 21.04
C ASP A 177 -14.90 8.94 19.68
N TRP A 178 -15.45 8.46 18.56
CA TRP A 178 -15.19 9.01 17.24
C TRP A 178 -16.03 10.27 17.01
N ILE A 179 -15.44 11.41 17.43
CA ILE A 179 -15.98 12.76 17.28
C ILE A 179 -14.87 13.72 16.82
N PRO A 180 -15.22 14.87 16.19
CA PRO A 180 -14.23 15.84 15.71
C PRO A 180 -13.25 16.34 16.76
N ALA A 181 -13.70 16.50 18.01
CA ALA A 181 -12.86 16.95 19.12
C ALA A 181 -11.71 15.97 19.45
N ASN A 182 -11.86 14.69 19.09
CA ASN A 182 -10.90 13.63 19.35
C ASN A 182 -10.00 13.30 18.15
N CYS A 183 -10.21 13.98 17.01
CA CYS A 183 -9.51 13.70 15.76
C CYS A 183 -8.17 14.41 15.70
N ALA A 184 -7.09 13.67 15.43
CA ALA A 184 -5.74 14.23 15.35
C ALA A 184 -5.58 15.31 14.26
N TYR A 185 -6.38 15.24 13.18
CA TYR A 185 -6.35 16.24 12.12
C TYR A 185 -6.76 17.64 12.57
N ARG A 186 -7.47 17.80 13.69
CA ARG A 186 -7.80 19.13 14.27
C ARG A 186 -6.56 19.94 14.69
N HIS A 187 -5.41 19.27 14.81
CA HIS A 187 -4.13 19.87 15.18
C HIS A 187 -3.23 20.16 13.97
N GLN A 188 -3.69 19.80 12.77
CA GLN A 188 -2.97 20.05 11.55
C GLN A 188 -3.53 21.29 10.84
N THR A 189 -2.72 21.83 9.94
CA THR A 189 -3.07 22.91 9.03
C THR A 189 -2.83 22.47 7.58
N PRO A 190 -3.29 23.25 6.58
CA PRO A 190 -2.97 22.99 5.19
C PRO A 190 -1.50 22.75 4.88
N TYR A 191 -0.61 23.42 5.60
CA TYR A 191 0.83 23.44 5.32
C TYR A 191 1.64 22.72 6.41
N THR A 192 1.01 21.77 7.12
CA THR A 192 1.66 21.01 8.20
C THR A 192 2.96 20.39 7.70
N ALA A 193 4.08 20.74 8.32
CA ALA A 193 5.39 20.19 7.97
C ALA A 193 5.54 18.76 8.50
N LEU A 194 6.41 17.95 7.88
CA LEU A 194 6.64 16.55 8.26
C LEU A 194 7.00 16.35 9.74
N SER A 195 7.68 17.31 10.36
CA SER A 195 8.13 17.25 11.76
C SER A 195 7.09 17.74 12.78
N GLU A 196 5.99 18.35 12.33
CA GLU A 196 5.02 19.02 13.22
C GLU A 196 4.04 18.06 13.92
N PRO A 197 3.50 17.00 13.29
CA PRO A 197 2.59 16.09 13.96
C PRO A 197 3.24 15.47 15.21
N PRO A 198 2.64 15.65 16.41
CA PRO A 198 3.27 15.21 17.65
C PRO A 198 3.14 13.70 17.84
N ILE A 199 4.18 13.07 18.40
CA ILE A 199 4.08 11.68 18.87
C ILE A 199 3.08 11.63 20.03
N PRO A 200 2.07 10.74 19.98
CA PRO A 200 1.08 10.62 21.05
C PRO A 200 1.71 10.26 22.40
N SER A 201 1.19 10.86 23.48
CA SER A 201 1.65 10.56 24.84
C SER A 201 1.41 9.10 25.21
N THR A 202 2.36 8.49 25.91
CA THR A 202 2.21 7.13 26.47
C THR A 202 1.57 7.13 27.85
N ALA A 203 1.18 8.30 28.37
CA ALA A 203 0.52 8.42 29.66
C ALA A 203 -0.82 7.65 29.70
N PRO A 204 -1.22 7.08 30.85
CA PRO A 204 -2.44 6.28 30.96
C PRO A 204 -3.73 7.02 30.59
N ASP A 205 -3.75 8.34 30.71
CA ASP A 205 -4.87 9.22 30.39
C ASP A 205 -4.87 9.69 28.92
N SER A 206 -3.86 9.31 28.13
CA SER A 206 -3.80 9.61 26.70
C SER A 206 -5.01 9.00 25.98
N PRO A 207 -5.82 9.80 25.24
CA PRO A 207 -7.01 9.31 24.58
C PRO A 207 -6.70 8.16 23.64
N ARG A 208 -7.49 7.09 23.67
CA ARG A 208 -7.32 5.95 22.74
C ARG A 208 -7.24 6.39 21.28
N THR A 209 -8.05 7.38 20.88
CA THR A 209 -8.10 7.90 19.51
C THR A 209 -6.81 8.55 19.04
N SER A 210 -5.97 9.09 19.93
CA SER A 210 -4.68 9.67 19.54
C SER A 210 -3.66 8.61 19.14
N HIS A 211 -3.95 7.33 19.35
CA HIS A 211 -3.09 6.21 18.95
C HIS A 211 -3.61 5.46 17.72
N LEU A 212 -4.68 5.94 17.09
CA LEU A 212 -5.23 5.33 15.89
C LEU A 212 -4.54 5.90 14.65
N LEU A 213 -3.97 5.02 13.85
CA LEU A 213 -3.34 5.32 12.57
C LEU A 213 -4.23 4.85 11.43
N ASN A 214 -4.02 5.38 10.23
CA ASN A 214 -4.53 4.80 9.00
C ASN A 214 -3.43 3.96 8.33
N SER A 215 -3.74 2.73 7.94
CA SER A 215 -2.77 1.78 7.37
C SER A 215 -2.58 1.93 5.86
N GLY A 216 -3.22 2.90 5.21
CA GLY A 216 -3.08 3.15 3.78
C GLY A 216 -1.70 3.67 3.37
N LEU A 217 -0.97 4.33 4.28
CA LEU A 217 0.46 4.60 4.09
C LEU A 217 1.20 4.32 5.39
N VAL A 218 2.23 3.48 5.33
CA VAL A 218 3.05 3.10 6.48
C VAL A 218 4.53 3.05 6.11
N ILE A 219 5.32 3.93 6.72
CA ILE A 219 6.79 3.89 6.70
C ILE A 219 7.25 2.86 7.74
N LEU A 220 8.05 1.89 7.33
CA LEU A 220 8.52 0.82 8.22
C LEU A 220 9.92 0.31 7.87
N HIS A 221 10.56 -0.30 8.86
CA HIS A 221 11.76 -1.11 8.65
C HIS A 221 11.41 -2.59 8.82
N PRO A 222 11.56 -3.43 7.77
CA PRO A 222 11.24 -4.85 7.88
C PRO A 222 12.08 -5.55 8.95
N SER A 223 11.43 -6.47 9.68
CA SER A 223 12.01 -7.30 10.72
C SER A 223 11.12 -8.53 10.95
N LYS A 224 11.69 -9.73 10.84
CA LYS A 224 10.99 -10.99 11.14
C LYS A 224 10.48 -11.02 12.58
N THR A 225 11.19 -10.41 13.52
CA THR A 225 10.73 -10.28 14.92
C THR A 225 9.45 -9.45 15.01
N THR A 226 9.35 -8.35 14.27
CA THR A 226 8.13 -7.52 14.21
C THR A 226 6.98 -8.29 13.57
N LEU A 227 7.23 -9.01 12.46
CA LEU A 227 6.23 -9.88 11.85
C LEU A 227 5.73 -10.96 12.83
N GLN A 228 6.64 -11.62 13.56
CA GLN A 228 6.28 -12.60 14.58
C GLN A 228 5.42 -12.02 15.70
N GLN A 229 5.69 -10.78 16.14
CA GLN A 229 4.86 -10.08 17.13
C GLN A 229 3.45 -9.81 16.57
N ILE A 230 3.34 -9.38 15.32
CA ILE A 230 2.06 -9.16 14.64
C ILE A 230 1.29 -10.47 14.51
N VAL A 231 1.93 -11.54 14.05
CA VAL A 231 1.33 -12.88 13.95
C VAL A 231 0.90 -13.39 15.33
N HIS A 232 1.71 -13.20 16.36
CA HIS A 232 1.33 -13.54 17.72
C HIS A 232 0.08 -12.77 18.15
N HIS A 233 0.03 -11.46 17.92
CA HIS A 233 -1.12 -10.63 18.24
C HIS A 233 -2.39 -11.08 17.49
N LEU A 234 -2.29 -11.36 16.19
CA LEU A 234 -3.39 -11.90 15.38
C LEU A 234 -3.93 -13.23 15.94
N ASN A 235 -3.07 -14.05 16.53
CA ASN A 235 -3.46 -15.35 17.08
C ASN A 235 -3.96 -15.29 18.52
N THR A 236 -3.48 -14.35 19.34
CA THR A 236 -3.72 -14.40 20.79
C THR A 236 -4.54 -13.24 21.33
N SER A 237 -4.66 -12.13 20.61
CA SER A 237 -5.34 -10.95 21.12
C SER A 237 -6.87 -11.15 21.10
N PRO A 238 -7.57 -10.94 22.22
CA PRO A 238 -9.03 -11.06 22.29
C PRO A 238 -9.76 -9.95 21.51
N THR A 239 -9.04 -8.93 21.04
CA THR A 239 -9.60 -7.83 20.23
C THR A 239 -9.84 -8.24 18.77
N ILE A 240 -9.11 -9.24 18.26
CA ILE A 240 -9.20 -9.70 16.86
C ILE A 240 -10.61 -10.15 16.49
N ALA A 241 -11.33 -10.81 17.39
CA ALA A 241 -12.72 -11.20 17.16
C ALA A 241 -13.71 -10.01 17.03
N LYS A 242 -13.25 -8.78 17.29
CA LYS A 242 -14.06 -7.55 17.29
C LYS A 242 -13.48 -6.45 16.39
N VAL A 243 -12.41 -6.72 15.64
CA VAL A 243 -11.81 -5.69 14.79
C VAL A 243 -12.82 -5.21 13.74
N GLN A 244 -12.86 -3.90 13.56
CA GLN A 244 -13.73 -3.26 12.59
C GLN A 244 -12.94 -2.85 11.34
N PHE A 245 -11.65 -2.57 11.52
CA PHE A 245 -10.74 -2.05 10.51
C PHE A 245 -9.49 -2.94 10.39
N ALA A 246 -9.70 -4.23 10.08
CA ALA A 246 -8.72 -5.24 9.70
C ALA A 246 -7.24 -5.00 10.11
N ASP A 247 -6.37 -4.66 9.16
CA ASP A 247 -4.94 -4.39 9.34
C ASP A 247 -4.67 -3.12 10.14
N GLN A 248 -5.51 -2.09 9.98
CA GLN A 248 -5.39 -0.82 10.68
C GLN A 248 -5.50 -0.98 12.22
N ASP A 249 -6.50 -1.75 12.69
CA ASP A 249 -6.71 -2.00 14.12
C ASP A 249 -5.52 -2.77 14.71
N VAL A 250 -5.04 -3.80 13.99
CA VAL A 250 -3.88 -4.60 14.41
C VAL A 250 -2.62 -3.74 14.52
N MET A 251 -2.34 -2.89 13.52
CA MET A 251 -1.21 -1.97 13.58
C MET A 251 -1.34 -0.96 14.71
N ALA A 252 -2.52 -0.38 14.92
CA ALA A 252 -2.76 0.57 16.00
C ALA A 252 -2.53 -0.06 17.39
N GLU A 253 -2.86 -1.34 17.57
CA GLU A 253 -2.62 -2.06 18.82
C GLU A 253 -1.14 -2.45 19.00
N VAL A 254 -0.51 -3.07 17.99
CA VAL A 254 0.88 -3.51 18.04
C VAL A 254 1.86 -2.33 18.18
N PHE A 255 1.58 -1.20 17.54
CA PHE A 255 2.44 -0.02 17.51
C PHE A 255 1.92 1.15 18.36
N ARG A 256 0.96 0.94 19.28
CA ARG A 256 0.29 1.99 20.08
C ARG A 256 1.23 3.07 20.65
N ALA A 257 2.41 2.67 21.12
CA ALA A 257 3.42 3.56 21.70
C ALA A 257 4.70 3.68 20.86
N ARG A 258 4.70 3.13 19.64
CA ARG A 258 5.85 2.99 18.74
C ARG A 258 5.46 3.42 17.33
N TRP A 259 4.82 4.57 17.21
CA TRP A 259 4.51 5.15 15.91
C TRP A 259 4.66 6.67 15.92
N LYS A 260 4.94 7.23 14.75
CA LYS A 260 5.14 8.66 14.54
C LYS A 260 4.13 9.17 13.50
N PRO A 261 3.22 10.09 13.88
CA PRO A 261 2.22 10.60 12.95
C PRO A 261 2.81 11.36 11.76
N LEU A 262 2.15 11.26 10.61
CA LEU A 262 2.46 12.01 9.38
C LEU A 262 1.42 13.11 9.12
N PRO A 263 1.79 14.15 8.36
CA PRO A 263 0.84 15.12 7.83
C PRO A 263 -0.25 14.48 6.97
N TRP A 264 -1.41 15.13 6.93
CA TRP A 264 -2.60 14.69 6.21
C TRP A 264 -2.37 14.50 4.71
N TRP A 265 -1.50 15.31 4.11
CA TRP A 265 -1.23 15.28 2.67
C TRP A 265 -0.42 14.06 2.23
N CYS A 266 0.25 13.36 3.15
CA CYS A 266 0.98 12.12 2.87
C CYS A 266 0.04 10.95 2.55
N ASN A 267 -1.16 10.95 3.12
CA ASN A 267 -2.18 9.92 2.92
C ASN A 267 -3.54 10.61 2.99
N ALA A 268 -3.81 11.41 1.95
CA ALA A 268 -4.96 12.29 1.91
C ALA A 268 -6.21 11.45 1.63
N LEU A 269 -6.86 10.97 2.70
CA LEU A 269 -8.13 10.25 2.55
C LEU A 269 -9.13 11.18 1.87
N LYS A 270 -9.76 10.75 0.78
CA LYS A 270 -10.67 11.61 0.00
C LYS A 270 -11.76 12.28 0.85
N THR A 271 -12.17 11.63 1.95
CA THR A 271 -13.19 12.15 2.88
C THR A 271 -12.72 13.34 3.70
N LEU A 272 -11.40 13.53 3.89
CA LEU A 272 -10.85 14.71 4.57
C LEU A 272 -11.23 16.00 3.83
N ARG A 273 -11.42 15.94 2.51
CA ARG A 273 -11.88 17.06 1.70
C ARG A 273 -13.21 17.66 2.21
N ALA A 274 -14.13 16.80 2.63
CA ALA A 274 -15.42 17.23 3.18
C ALA A 274 -15.38 17.45 4.70
N VAL A 275 -14.63 16.61 5.42
CA VAL A 275 -14.65 16.55 6.89
C VAL A 275 -13.72 17.56 7.55
N HIS A 276 -12.63 17.91 6.89
CA HIS A 276 -11.56 18.80 7.39
C HIS A 276 -11.25 19.88 6.35
N GLN A 277 -12.25 20.68 5.96
CA GLN A 277 -12.11 21.76 4.98
C GLN A 277 -11.10 22.85 5.40
N ASP A 278 -10.89 23.01 6.71
CA ASP A 278 -9.89 23.90 7.29
C ASP A 278 -8.46 23.42 7.04
N VAL A 279 -8.25 22.11 6.96
CA VAL A 279 -6.95 21.46 6.72
C VAL A 279 -6.73 21.17 5.23
N TRP A 280 -7.75 20.69 4.52
CA TRP A 280 -7.60 20.20 3.16
C TRP A 280 -7.33 21.33 2.15
N ARG A 281 -6.33 21.14 1.28
CA ARG A 281 -6.14 21.94 0.05
C ARG A 281 -5.82 20.99 -1.09
N ASP A 282 -6.62 21.02 -2.17
CA ASP A 282 -6.41 20.11 -3.31
C ASP A 282 -4.95 20.20 -3.82
N GLU A 283 -4.40 21.41 -3.85
CA GLU A 283 -3.04 21.68 -4.30
C GLU A 283 -1.97 21.14 -3.36
N GLU A 284 -2.27 20.81 -2.10
CA GLU A 284 -1.29 20.24 -1.16
C GLU A 284 -1.35 18.71 -1.07
N VAL A 285 -2.37 18.08 -1.66
CA VAL A 285 -2.46 16.63 -1.75
C VAL A 285 -1.25 16.08 -2.50
N ARG A 286 -0.54 15.13 -1.88
CA ARG A 286 0.58 14.43 -2.53
C ARG A 286 0.22 13.00 -2.92
N LEU A 287 -0.48 12.27 -2.04
CA LEU A 287 -1.05 10.95 -2.30
C LEU A 287 -2.53 10.98 -1.92
N ILE A 288 -3.41 10.85 -2.91
CA ILE A 288 -4.85 10.77 -2.67
C ILE A 288 -5.23 9.30 -2.44
N HIS A 289 -5.96 9.03 -1.36
CA HIS A 289 -6.41 7.69 -0.98
C HIS A 289 -7.92 7.56 -1.14
N TYR A 290 -8.34 6.70 -2.07
CA TYR A 290 -9.73 6.49 -2.43
C TYR A 290 -10.45 5.46 -1.54
N ILE A 291 -10.48 5.73 -0.23
CA ILE A 291 -11.20 4.89 0.74
C ILE A 291 -12.70 4.79 0.42
N LEU A 292 -13.36 3.76 0.99
CA LEU A 292 -14.77 3.45 0.77
C LEU A 292 -15.05 3.05 -0.68
N ASP A 293 -15.88 3.81 -1.40
CA ASP A 293 -16.17 3.60 -2.82
C ASP A 293 -14.95 3.91 -3.71
N LYS A 294 -14.62 2.94 -4.56
CA LYS A 294 -13.46 2.99 -5.44
C LYS A 294 -13.77 3.77 -6.72
N PRO A 295 -12.79 4.52 -7.26
CA PRO A 295 -13.00 5.41 -8.41
C PRO A 295 -13.38 4.64 -9.68
N TRP A 296 -12.89 3.41 -9.85
CA TRP A 296 -13.22 2.55 -11.00
C TRP A 296 -14.65 2.00 -11.01
N HIS A 297 -15.45 2.20 -9.95
CA HIS A 297 -16.83 1.74 -9.92
C HIS A 297 -17.81 2.63 -10.69
N ARG A 298 -17.42 3.87 -11.04
CA ARG A 298 -18.24 4.80 -11.82
C ARG A 298 -17.36 5.91 -12.39
N ARG A 299 -17.46 6.16 -13.69
CA ARG A 299 -16.93 7.37 -14.31
C ARG A 299 -17.77 8.59 -13.98
N PRO A 300 -17.18 9.71 -13.51
CA PRO A 300 -17.93 10.94 -13.32
C PRO A 300 -18.57 11.42 -14.62
N ALA A 301 -19.89 11.63 -14.60
CA ALA A 301 -20.65 12.02 -15.79
C ALA A 301 -20.26 13.40 -16.32
N HIS A 302 -19.78 14.29 -15.45
CA HIS A 302 -19.33 15.63 -15.80
C HIS A 302 -17.89 15.67 -16.34
N LEU A 303 -17.12 14.58 -16.19
CA LEU A 303 -15.74 14.53 -16.67
C LEU A 303 -15.77 14.52 -18.19
N ALA A 304 -15.10 15.50 -18.82
CA ALA A 304 -14.98 15.58 -20.26
C ALA A 304 -14.40 14.26 -20.84
N PRO A 305 -14.73 13.91 -22.09
CA PRO A 305 -14.07 12.78 -22.75
C PRO A 305 -12.55 12.95 -22.72
N HIS A 306 -11.83 11.87 -22.46
CA HIS A 306 -10.37 11.89 -22.54
C HIS A 306 -9.91 12.31 -23.94
N VAL A 307 -8.95 13.24 -23.98
CA VAL A 307 -8.33 13.68 -25.23
C VAL A 307 -6.95 13.06 -25.30
N SER A 308 -6.82 12.04 -26.15
CA SER A 308 -5.56 11.36 -26.41
C SER A 308 -4.55 12.32 -27.02
N ILE A 309 -3.37 12.46 -26.42
CA ILE A 309 -2.26 13.21 -27.00
C ILE A 309 -1.37 12.20 -27.74
N THR A 310 -1.84 11.72 -28.89
CA THR A 310 -1.19 10.67 -29.70
C THR A 310 0.09 11.08 -30.41
N ASP A 311 0.50 12.35 -30.32
CA ASP A 311 1.69 12.87 -31.04
C ASP A 311 3.01 12.66 -30.30
N LEU A 312 2.99 12.03 -29.12
CA LEU A 312 4.20 11.57 -28.45
C LEU A 312 4.46 10.11 -28.84
N PRO A 313 5.67 9.73 -29.27
CA PRO A 313 5.98 8.33 -29.54
C PRO A 313 5.66 7.49 -28.29
N PRO A 314 5.08 6.29 -28.43
CA PRO A 314 4.84 5.39 -27.31
C PRO A 314 6.17 5.20 -26.61
N THR A 315 6.29 5.83 -25.44
CA THR A 315 7.51 5.77 -24.67
C THR A 315 7.51 4.40 -24.02
N PRO A 316 8.62 3.64 -24.08
CA PRO A 316 8.64 2.32 -23.51
C PRO A 316 8.08 2.36 -22.08
N ILE A 317 7.08 1.55 -21.78
CA ILE A 317 6.59 1.33 -20.40
C ILE A 317 7.75 0.83 -19.51
N THR A 318 8.83 0.35 -20.14
CA THR A 318 10.11 0.05 -19.50
C THR A 318 10.77 1.30 -18.94
N ALA A 319 11.12 1.22 -17.66
CA ALA A 319 12.23 1.93 -17.07
C ALA A 319 13.53 1.67 -17.87
N SER A 320 13.72 2.37 -18.98
CA SER A 320 14.99 2.39 -19.71
C SER A 320 15.99 3.38 -19.07
N ASN A 321 15.90 3.55 -17.75
CA ASN A 321 16.89 4.26 -16.94
C ASN A 321 17.66 3.26 -16.06
N GLY A 322 18.37 2.32 -16.70
CA GLY A 322 19.43 1.53 -16.08
C GLY A 322 19.01 0.61 -14.92
N PRO A 323 19.95 -0.22 -14.42
CA PRO A 323 19.67 -1.10 -13.28
C PRO A 323 19.34 -0.24 -12.05
N LEU A 324 18.32 -0.69 -11.33
CA LEU A 324 17.87 -0.20 -10.02
C LEU A 324 19.05 -0.16 -9.03
N GLY A 325 19.91 0.87 -9.07
CA GLY A 325 21.12 0.88 -8.25
C GLY A 325 22.18 1.96 -8.49
N ARG A 326 21.89 3.09 -9.16
CA ARG A 326 22.90 4.17 -9.28
C ARG A 326 22.88 5.14 -8.11
N HIS A 327 24.01 5.21 -7.41
CA HIS A 327 24.34 6.30 -6.47
C HIS A 327 24.34 7.65 -7.21
N PHE A 328 23.50 8.59 -6.77
CA PHE A 328 23.39 9.93 -7.34
C PHE A 328 24.52 10.84 -6.83
N GLY A 329 25.47 11.17 -7.69
CA GLY A 329 26.60 12.07 -7.40
C GLY A 329 26.69 13.33 -8.27
N ASP A 330 25.84 13.50 -9.30
CA ASP A 330 25.90 14.66 -10.21
C ASP A 330 24.51 15.09 -10.70
N GLU A 331 24.26 16.40 -10.82
CA GLU A 331 22.96 16.95 -11.23
C GLU A 331 22.61 16.67 -12.69
N SER A 332 23.60 16.36 -13.54
CA SER A 332 23.39 16.02 -14.96
C SER A 332 22.91 14.58 -15.19
N ASP A 333 22.82 13.75 -14.16
CA ASP A 333 22.49 12.31 -14.26
C ASP A 333 21.05 12.00 -13.79
N LYS A 334 20.17 13.03 -13.67
CA LYS A 334 18.78 12.82 -13.29
C LYS A 334 18.04 12.05 -14.39
N PRO A 335 17.42 10.89 -14.09
CA PRO A 335 16.66 10.13 -15.07
C PRO A 335 15.56 10.99 -15.67
N ILE A 336 15.44 10.98 -17.00
CA ILE A 336 14.30 11.63 -17.68
C ILE A 336 13.05 10.87 -17.24
N ARG A 337 12.22 11.51 -16.41
CA ARG A 337 10.96 10.95 -15.92
C ARG A 337 9.84 11.28 -16.90
N ARG A 338 8.93 10.32 -17.12
CA ARG A 338 7.69 10.56 -17.84
C ARG A 338 6.86 11.62 -17.08
N PRO A 339 6.29 12.65 -17.72
CA PRO A 339 5.45 13.61 -17.01
C PRO A 339 4.16 12.95 -16.48
N LEU A 340 3.55 13.58 -15.46
CA LEU A 340 2.20 13.25 -15.04
C LEU A 340 1.22 13.38 -16.22
N PRO A 341 0.11 12.62 -16.23
CA PRO A 341 -0.91 12.71 -17.28
C PRO A 341 -1.35 14.15 -17.55
N ALA A 342 -1.49 14.48 -18.83
CA ALA A 342 -1.86 15.83 -19.23
C ALA A 342 -3.22 16.21 -18.65
N GLY A 343 -3.34 17.46 -18.19
CA GLY A 343 -4.57 17.98 -17.59
C GLY A 343 -4.85 17.50 -16.16
N LEU A 344 -4.12 16.53 -15.60
CA LEU A 344 -4.34 16.06 -14.22
C LEU A 344 -4.22 17.19 -13.20
N LEU A 345 -3.09 17.90 -13.22
CA LEU A 345 -2.85 18.99 -12.27
C LEU A 345 -3.75 20.21 -12.52
N ASP A 346 -4.18 20.42 -13.77
CA ASP A 346 -5.17 21.44 -14.10
C ASP A 346 -6.54 21.07 -13.51
N ALA A 347 -6.96 19.82 -13.63
CA ALA A 347 -8.19 19.32 -13.03
C ALA A 347 -8.18 19.46 -11.50
N VAL A 348 -7.06 19.13 -10.84
CA VAL A 348 -6.88 19.34 -9.39
C VAL A 348 -7.06 20.82 -9.02
N ARG A 349 -6.43 21.73 -9.77
CA ARG A 349 -6.56 23.17 -9.53
C ARG A 349 -7.97 23.70 -9.80
N SER A 350 -8.63 23.23 -10.86
CA SER A 350 -9.94 23.69 -11.29
C SER A 350 -11.11 23.00 -10.60
N THR A 351 -10.87 21.97 -9.80
CA THR A 351 -11.91 21.29 -9.03
C THR A 351 -12.62 22.28 -8.12
N ASP A 352 -13.95 22.23 -8.07
CA ASP A 352 -14.76 23.09 -7.22
C ASP A 352 -14.32 22.92 -5.77
N LYS A 353 -13.83 24.00 -5.16
CA LYS A 353 -13.30 24.00 -3.79
C LYS A 353 -14.39 23.75 -2.74
N SER A 354 -15.65 23.90 -3.10
CA SER A 354 -16.79 23.61 -2.22
C SER A 354 -17.13 22.11 -2.20
N GLN A 355 -16.44 21.34 -1.35
CA GLN A 355 -16.85 19.96 -1.05
C GLN A 355 -17.97 19.97 0.01
N GLU A 356 -19.19 20.30 -0.40
CA GLU A 356 -20.34 20.35 0.52
C GLU A 356 -20.89 18.95 0.86
N SER A 357 -20.82 18.02 -0.09
CA SER A 357 -21.31 16.66 0.11
C SER A 357 -20.31 15.83 0.92
N LEU A 358 -20.82 15.09 1.91
CA LEU A 358 -20.04 14.12 2.69
C LEU A 358 -19.85 12.78 1.97
N THR A 359 -20.57 12.54 0.87
CA THR A 359 -20.64 11.23 0.20
C THR A 359 -20.40 11.30 -1.31
N ASP A 360 -20.45 12.48 -1.91
CA ASP A 360 -20.19 12.67 -3.34
C ASP A 360 -18.75 13.15 -3.54
N TYR A 361 -17.90 12.29 -4.08
CA TYR A 361 -16.50 12.59 -4.38
C TYR A 361 -16.21 12.49 -5.88
N GLN A 362 -17.21 12.73 -6.74
CA GLN A 362 -17.07 12.54 -8.18
C GLN A 362 -15.94 13.39 -8.78
N ASP A 363 -15.71 14.62 -8.29
CA ASP A 363 -14.61 15.45 -8.79
C ASP A 363 -13.23 14.85 -8.47
N VAL A 364 -13.06 14.38 -7.23
CA VAL A 364 -11.82 13.72 -6.78
C VAL A 364 -11.63 12.39 -7.50
N HIS A 365 -12.70 11.63 -7.74
CA HIS A 365 -12.68 10.44 -8.60
C HIS A 365 -12.29 10.78 -10.04
N GLY A 366 -12.63 11.96 -10.53
CA GLY A 366 -12.22 12.47 -11.84
C GLY A 366 -10.70 12.50 -12.00
N TRP A 367 -9.96 12.81 -10.93
CA TRP A 367 -8.48 12.79 -10.97
C TRP A 367 -7.94 11.40 -11.27
N TRP A 368 -8.50 10.35 -10.66
CA TRP A 368 -8.15 8.96 -10.98
C TRP A 368 -8.47 8.61 -12.43
N TRP A 369 -9.64 9.02 -12.92
CA TRP A 369 -10.08 8.73 -14.28
C TRP A 369 -9.19 9.38 -15.35
N ILE A 370 -8.69 10.59 -15.12
CA ILE A 370 -7.71 11.23 -16.02
C ILE A 370 -6.46 10.36 -16.18
N VAL A 371 -5.94 9.82 -15.07
CA VAL A 371 -4.77 8.93 -15.09
C VAL A 371 -5.10 7.60 -15.75
N TYR A 372 -6.24 7.01 -15.41
CA TYR A 372 -6.65 5.71 -15.94
C TYR A 372 -6.88 5.76 -17.46
N GLU A 373 -7.49 6.82 -17.97
CA GLU A 373 -7.73 6.99 -19.41
C GLU A 373 -6.42 7.25 -20.18
N ASP A 374 -5.47 8.01 -19.61
CA ASP A 374 -4.10 8.16 -20.16
C ASP A 374 -3.38 6.81 -20.26
N LEU A 375 -3.44 6.00 -19.19
CA LEU A 375 -2.90 4.65 -19.18
C LEU A 375 -3.56 3.76 -20.24
N LEU A 376 -4.89 3.79 -20.32
CA LEU A 376 -5.64 2.95 -21.25
C LEU A 376 -5.31 3.29 -22.71
N ASP A 377 -5.10 4.56 -23.01
CA ASP A 377 -4.71 5.02 -24.34
C ASP A 377 -3.31 4.53 -24.73
N ASP A 378 -2.35 4.48 -23.79
CA ASP A 378 -1.03 3.90 -24.05
C ASP A 378 -1.13 2.43 -24.51
N TYR A 379 -1.88 1.62 -23.76
CA TYR A 379 -2.07 0.20 -24.09
C TYR A 379 -2.71 0.03 -25.47
N LYS A 380 -3.73 0.84 -25.78
CA LYS A 380 -4.40 0.81 -27.09
C LYS A 380 -3.47 1.26 -28.22
N ALA A 381 -2.65 2.30 -27.99
CA ALA A 381 -1.74 2.84 -28.98
C ALA A 381 -0.68 1.82 -29.44
N VAL A 382 -0.23 0.95 -28.53
CA VAL A 382 0.72 -0.14 -28.84
C VAL A 382 0.04 -1.45 -29.25
N GLY A 383 -1.30 -1.48 -29.36
CA GLY A 383 -2.07 -2.67 -29.70
C GLY A 383 -2.04 -3.76 -28.62
N ASP A 384 -1.75 -3.41 -27.37
CA ASP A 384 -1.68 -4.37 -26.26
C ASP A 384 -3.06 -4.66 -25.70
N GLU A 385 -3.64 -5.78 -26.13
CA GLU A 385 -4.97 -6.24 -25.75
C GLU A 385 -5.15 -6.58 -24.25
N ARG A 386 -4.08 -6.57 -23.44
CA ARG A 386 -4.18 -6.79 -21.99
C ARG A 386 -5.00 -5.71 -21.29
N TRP A 387 -5.20 -4.54 -21.89
CA TRP A 387 -6.12 -3.53 -21.34
C TRP A 387 -7.54 -4.07 -21.13
N LYS A 388 -7.99 -5.04 -21.94
CA LYS A 388 -9.30 -5.70 -21.78
C LYS A 388 -9.42 -6.50 -20.49
N LEU A 389 -8.31 -6.98 -19.92
CA LEU A 389 -8.30 -7.61 -18.60
C LEU A 389 -8.58 -6.58 -17.51
N ILE A 390 -7.92 -5.43 -17.60
CA ILE A 390 -8.06 -4.31 -16.64
C ILE A 390 -9.48 -3.72 -16.70
N ASP A 391 -9.93 -3.37 -17.91
CA ASP A 391 -11.18 -2.63 -18.15
C ASP A 391 -12.43 -3.43 -17.77
N ARG A 392 -12.34 -4.76 -17.62
CA ARG A 392 -13.46 -5.61 -17.16
C ARG A 392 -13.96 -5.26 -15.76
N HIS A 393 -13.10 -4.70 -14.91
CA HIS A 393 -13.45 -4.31 -13.54
C HIS A 393 -13.74 -2.81 -13.39
N VAL A 394 -13.65 -2.05 -14.49
CA VAL A 394 -13.86 -0.61 -14.53
C VAL A 394 -15.20 -0.28 -15.20
N LYS A 395 -16.00 0.57 -14.56
CA LYS A 395 -17.38 0.87 -15.00
C LYS A 395 -17.50 2.32 -15.48
N ARG A 396 -17.81 2.47 -16.78
CA ARG A 396 -18.04 3.76 -17.44
C ARG A 396 -19.47 4.26 -17.29
#